data_AF-A0A9P7V784-F1
#
_entry.id   AF-A0A9P7V784-F1
#
_cell.length_a   1.000
_cell.length_b   1.000
_cell.length_c   1.000
_cell.angle_alpha   90.00
_cell.angle_beta   90.00
_cell.angle_gamma   90.00
#
_symmetry.space_group_name_H-M   'P 1'
#
loop_
_entity.id
_entity.type
_entity.pdbx_description
1 polymer ?
#
loop_
_entity_poly.entity_id
_entity_poly.type
_entity_poly.pdbx_seq_one_letter_code
_entity_poly.pdbx_strand_id
1 'polypeptide(L)'
;MFKPFDPIALGNSFLLSTNDEDTTELDISTTVKKLEFDLQECEKRIGKVSTKNSEVLLDNFDRVADVQDLMETQLSPSLQRVNQSIARVEDQIIQPYNDSVKLNTALKNLHQTLDLLRNSRFVVSLVQQLQKFDIGDDIDYIKYLKIYQYLHRIYQDPSSSSLLSVKLVRDYYPIFTSKYADMKSKLITLISHEGNTKVYVVALYNVLDDGSDNQEFYKQVDTLLINKNIQQNLNRLTKSLTTPRTFGMVVQEVNKNATGFISNLKLTLANCQVVKDGDSTTLLDLCVKYFNATDFESLYWTRLTVRFKKNIDSTVSRGGPIAKNLKVYRENLNKAVDDTFSNDQVNSMFSEAIMRIR
;
A
#
# COMPACT_ATOMS: atom_id res chain seq x y z
N MET A 1 -17.96 -78.24 25.34
CA MET A 1 -19.27 -77.58 25.57
C MET A 1 -19.88 -78.22 26.80
N PHE A 2 -19.66 -77.64 27.99
CA PHE A 2 -20.24 -78.16 29.23
C PHE A 2 -21.73 -77.84 29.23
N LYS A 3 -22.61 -78.85 29.22
CA LYS A 3 -24.03 -78.61 29.44
C LYS A 3 -24.21 -78.01 30.85
N PRO A 4 -25.03 -76.97 31.03
CA PRO A 4 -25.33 -76.45 32.35
C PRO A 4 -25.99 -77.54 33.20
N PHE A 5 -25.59 -77.63 34.46
CA PHE A 5 -26.13 -78.61 35.41
C PHE A 5 -27.60 -78.28 35.71
N ASP A 6 -28.50 -79.24 35.43
CA ASP A 6 -29.93 -79.13 35.74
C ASP A 6 -30.29 -80.08 36.90
N PRO A 7 -30.51 -79.54 38.12
CA PRO A 7 -30.78 -80.36 39.30
C PRO A 7 -32.15 -81.06 39.24
N ILE A 8 -33.13 -80.51 38.52
CA ILE A 8 -34.49 -81.07 38.46
C ILE A 8 -34.51 -82.30 37.56
N ALA A 9 -33.88 -82.21 36.38
CA ALA A 9 -33.73 -83.34 35.48
C ALA A 9 -32.93 -84.50 36.12
N LEU A 10 -31.89 -84.17 36.90
CA LEU A 10 -31.10 -85.15 37.65
C LEU A 10 -31.94 -85.84 38.73
N GLY A 11 -32.69 -85.08 39.53
CA GLY A 11 -33.59 -85.63 40.55
C GLY A 11 -34.65 -86.59 39.98
N ASN A 12 -35.25 -86.22 38.85
CA ASN A 12 -36.22 -87.07 38.15
C ASN A 12 -35.60 -88.39 37.66
N SER A 13 -34.35 -88.34 37.17
CA SER A 13 -33.65 -89.56 36.74
C SER A 13 -33.37 -90.52 37.90
N PHE A 14 -33.09 -90.01 39.10
CA PHE A 14 -32.87 -90.83 40.27
C PHE A 14 -34.15 -91.52 40.77
N LEU A 15 -35.27 -90.78 40.80
CA LEU A 15 -36.57 -91.32 41.16
C LEU A 15 -37.01 -92.45 40.22
N LEU A 16 -36.84 -92.27 38.91
CA LEU A 16 -37.12 -93.29 37.90
C LEU A 16 -36.17 -94.50 37.98
N SER A 17 -34.92 -94.30 38.42
CA SER A 17 -33.93 -95.38 38.50
C SER A 17 -34.04 -96.27 39.74
N THR A 18 -34.88 -95.90 40.70
CA THR A 18 -34.94 -96.54 42.02
C THR A 18 -36.34 -97.07 42.37
N ASN A 19 -37.35 -96.76 41.55
CA ASN A 19 -38.74 -97.22 41.72
C ASN A 19 -39.18 -97.97 40.45
N ASP A 20 -39.89 -99.09 40.62
CA ASP A 20 -40.49 -99.85 39.53
C ASP A 20 -41.91 -99.34 39.22
N GLU A 21 -42.34 -99.45 37.96
CA GLU A 21 -43.64 -98.90 37.49
C GLU A 21 -44.86 -99.56 38.15
N ASP A 22 -44.71 -100.74 38.75
CA ASP A 22 -45.79 -101.54 39.33
C ASP A 22 -45.97 -101.36 40.87
N THR A 23 -45.14 -100.55 41.52
CA THR A 23 -45.24 -100.28 42.97
C THR A 23 -46.15 -99.08 43.29
N THR A 24 -47.14 -99.27 44.17
CA THR A 24 -48.12 -98.22 44.56
C THR A 24 -47.61 -97.21 45.60
N GLU A 25 -46.43 -97.44 46.20
CA GLU A 25 -45.80 -96.52 47.16
C GLU A 25 -44.43 -96.08 46.64
N LEU A 26 -44.15 -94.77 46.71
CA LEU A 26 -42.91 -94.16 46.21
C LEU A 26 -41.78 -94.30 47.24
N ASP A 27 -40.72 -95.04 46.92
CA ASP A 27 -39.54 -95.19 47.78
C ASP A 27 -38.52 -94.07 47.57
N ILE A 28 -38.76 -92.97 48.28
CA ILE A 28 -37.85 -91.82 48.34
C ILE A 28 -36.57 -92.19 49.13
N SER A 29 -36.66 -93.13 50.07
CA SER A 29 -35.57 -93.42 51.01
C SER A 29 -34.37 -94.05 50.31
N THR A 30 -34.61 -94.97 49.38
CA THR A 30 -33.54 -95.62 48.59
C THR A 30 -32.96 -94.65 47.57
N THR A 31 -33.79 -93.76 47.01
CA THR A 31 -33.34 -92.72 46.07
C THR A 31 -32.39 -91.72 46.75
N VAL A 32 -32.71 -91.29 47.98
CA VAL A 32 -31.86 -90.39 48.77
C VAL A 32 -30.54 -91.08 49.15
N LYS A 33 -30.57 -92.35 49.57
CA LYS A 33 -29.35 -93.11 49.86
C LYS A 33 -28.42 -93.25 48.65
N LYS A 34 -28.98 -93.42 47.45
CA LYS A 34 -28.22 -93.49 46.20
C LYS A 34 -27.57 -92.14 45.86
N LEU A 35 -28.29 -91.05 46.04
CA LEU A 35 -27.75 -89.70 45.86
C LEU A 35 -26.63 -89.40 46.86
N GLU A 36 -26.79 -89.78 48.12
CA GLU A 36 -25.74 -89.63 49.15
C GLU A 36 -24.49 -90.43 48.80
N PHE A 37 -24.65 -91.64 48.27
CA PHE A 37 -23.53 -92.46 47.81
C PHE A 37 -22.79 -91.80 46.64
N ASP A 38 -23.52 -91.31 45.63
CA ASP A 38 -22.92 -90.63 44.47
C ASP A 38 -22.22 -89.32 44.88
N LEU A 39 -22.77 -88.60 45.86
CA LEU A 39 -22.17 -87.40 46.44
C LEU A 39 -20.85 -87.74 47.17
N GLN A 40 -20.85 -88.77 48.01
CA GLN A 40 -19.64 -89.26 48.66
C GLN A 40 -18.60 -89.75 47.65
N GLU A 41 -19.02 -90.40 46.55
CA GLU A 41 -18.11 -90.79 45.49
C GLU A 41 -17.53 -89.58 44.74
N CYS A 42 -18.34 -88.57 44.45
CA CYS A 42 -17.89 -87.31 43.87
C CYS A 42 -16.88 -86.61 44.78
N GLU A 43 -17.18 -86.48 46.07
CA GLU A 43 -16.24 -85.93 47.06
C GLU A 43 -14.94 -86.73 47.10
N LYS A 44 -15.02 -88.06 47.06
CA LYS A 44 -13.84 -88.93 47.03
C LYS A 44 -13.04 -88.77 45.74
N ARG A 45 -13.70 -88.60 44.58
CA ARG A 45 -13.05 -88.37 43.29
C ARG A 45 -12.41 -86.99 43.23
N ILE A 46 -13.12 -85.95 43.69
CA ILE A 46 -12.60 -84.58 43.81
C ILE A 46 -11.39 -84.58 44.75
N GLY A 47 -11.50 -85.23 45.91
CA GLY A 47 -10.38 -85.42 46.84
C GLY A 47 -9.19 -86.07 46.17
N LYS A 48 -9.38 -87.21 45.49
CA LYS A 48 -8.31 -87.90 44.76
C LYS A 48 -7.66 -87.06 43.67
N VAL A 49 -8.46 -86.32 42.88
CA VAL A 49 -7.95 -85.46 41.80
C VAL A 49 -7.22 -84.24 42.36
N SER A 50 -7.74 -83.66 43.44
CA SER A 50 -7.13 -82.55 44.16
C SER A 50 -5.80 -82.96 44.78
N THR A 51 -5.75 -84.12 45.47
CA THR A 51 -4.50 -84.65 46.04
C THR A 51 -3.50 -85.08 44.96
N LYS A 52 -3.96 -85.57 43.81
CA LYS A 52 -3.07 -85.98 42.71
C LYS A 52 -2.45 -84.79 41.97
N ASN A 53 -3.19 -83.69 41.85
CA ASN A 53 -2.75 -82.49 41.12
C ASN A 53 -2.45 -81.31 42.06
N SER A 54 -2.27 -81.57 43.36
CA SER A 54 -2.05 -80.53 44.37
C SER A 54 -0.81 -79.70 44.06
N GLU A 55 0.24 -80.35 43.57
CA GLU A 55 1.50 -79.71 43.16
C GLU A 55 1.28 -78.73 42.00
N VAL A 56 0.55 -79.14 40.96
CA VAL A 56 0.23 -78.28 39.81
C VAL A 56 -0.68 -77.11 40.22
N LEU A 57 -1.60 -77.33 41.15
CA LEU A 57 -2.45 -76.26 41.67
C LEU A 57 -1.62 -75.25 42.46
N LEU A 58 -0.74 -75.72 43.35
CA LEU A 58 0.20 -74.87 44.10
C LEU A 58 1.10 -74.06 43.17
N ASP A 59 1.73 -74.70 42.18
CA ASP A 59 2.57 -74.01 41.17
C ASP A 59 1.81 -72.92 40.40
N ASN A 60 0.52 -73.14 40.10
CA ASN A 60 -0.30 -72.13 39.44
C ASN A 60 -0.65 -70.97 40.40
N PHE A 61 -0.94 -71.25 41.66
CA PHE A 61 -1.15 -70.20 42.66
C PHE A 61 0.12 -69.38 42.89
N ASP A 62 1.28 -70.05 42.96
CA ASP A 62 2.58 -69.39 43.10
C ASP A 62 2.90 -68.54 41.86
N ARG A 63 2.66 -69.04 40.65
CA ARG A 63 2.82 -68.25 39.42
C ARG A 63 1.89 -67.04 39.34
N VAL A 64 0.64 -67.19 39.77
CA VAL A 64 -0.31 -66.08 39.81
C VAL A 64 0.14 -65.04 40.83
N ALA A 65 0.63 -65.49 42.00
CA ALA A 65 1.21 -64.62 43.01
C ALA A 65 2.46 -63.88 42.48
N ASP A 66 3.37 -64.57 41.79
CA ASP A 66 4.57 -63.99 41.20
C ASP A 66 4.25 -62.94 40.12
N VAL A 67 3.28 -63.23 39.24
CA VAL A 67 2.86 -62.28 38.19
C VAL A 67 2.17 -61.07 38.80
N GLN A 68 1.35 -61.28 39.84
CA GLN A 68 0.69 -60.20 40.56
C GLN A 68 1.71 -59.33 41.30
N ASP A 69 2.69 -59.94 41.96
CA ASP A 69 3.80 -59.24 42.61
C ASP A 69 4.63 -58.44 41.59
N LEU A 70 4.97 -59.02 40.43
CA LEU A 70 5.69 -58.31 39.38
C LEU A 70 4.88 -57.13 38.80
N MET A 71 3.57 -57.30 38.66
CA MET A 71 2.66 -56.25 38.21
C MET A 71 2.56 -55.10 39.23
N GLU A 72 2.51 -55.41 40.52
CA GLU A 72 2.42 -54.41 41.60
C GLU A 72 3.76 -53.74 41.88
N THR A 73 4.87 -54.47 41.84
CA THR A 73 6.21 -53.96 42.20
C THR A 73 6.93 -53.25 41.07
N GLN A 74 6.75 -53.69 39.82
CA GLN A 74 7.52 -53.16 38.68
C GLN A 74 6.65 -52.37 37.72
N LEU A 75 5.55 -52.97 37.26
CA LEU A 75 4.77 -52.39 36.17
C LEU A 75 3.98 -51.17 36.65
N SER A 76 3.24 -51.30 37.76
CA SER A 76 2.40 -50.21 38.29
C SER A 76 3.22 -48.96 38.63
N PRO A 77 4.38 -49.06 39.32
CA PRO A 77 5.22 -47.89 39.60
C PRO A 77 5.85 -47.30 38.33
N SER A 78 6.21 -48.15 37.35
CA SER A 78 6.73 -47.67 36.07
C SER A 78 5.69 -46.86 35.29
N LEU A 79 4.46 -47.37 35.21
CA LEU A 79 3.34 -46.71 34.54
C LEU A 79 2.95 -45.41 35.27
N GLN A 80 2.97 -45.42 36.59
CA GLN A 80 2.75 -44.23 37.40
C GLN A 80 3.84 -43.17 37.16
N ARG A 81 5.11 -43.55 37.06
CA ARG A 81 6.22 -42.63 36.73
C ARG A 81 6.06 -42.01 35.34
N VAL A 82 5.66 -42.79 34.34
CA VAL A 82 5.41 -42.29 32.99
C VAL A 82 4.23 -41.31 32.99
N ASN A 83 3.11 -41.67 33.60
CA ASN A 83 1.94 -40.79 33.69
C ASN A 83 2.26 -39.49 34.43
N GLN A 84 3.02 -39.55 35.53
CA GLN A 84 3.50 -38.36 36.23
C GLN A 84 4.43 -37.52 35.37
N SER A 85 5.28 -38.14 34.55
CA SER A 85 6.20 -37.42 33.66
C SER A 85 5.44 -36.72 32.53
N ILE A 86 4.43 -37.38 31.96
CA ILE A 86 3.54 -36.81 30.94
C ILE A 86 2.74 -35.64 31.53
N ALA A 87 2.13 -35.83 32.71
CA ALA A 87 1.41 -34.77 33.40
C ALA A 87 2.30 -33.55 33.71
N ARG A 88 3.56 -33.78 34.10
CA ARG A 88 4.54 -32.69 34.26
C ARG A 88 4.86 -31.99 32.96
N VAL A 89 5.02 -32.70 31.84
CA VAL A 89 5.28 -32.07 30.54
C VAL A 89 4.09 -31.23 30.10
N GLU A 90 2.87 -31.72 30.31
CA GLU A 90 1.65 -30.99 29.96
C GLU A 90 1.51 -29.69 30.75
N ASP A 91 1.69 -29.77 32.08
CA ASP A 91 1.59 -28.62 32.99
C ASP A 91 2.76 -27.64 32.85
N GLN A 92 4.00 -28.14 32.77
CA GLN A 92 5.20 -27.29 32.82
C GLN A 92 5.67 -26.79 31.45
N ILE A 93 5.28 -27.43 30.36
CA ILE A 93 5.78 -27.10 29.02
C ILE A 93 4.63 -26.69 28.10
N ILE A 94 3.61 -27.55 27.95
CA ILE A 94 2.54 -27.33 26.97
C ILE A 94 1.68 -26.12 27.37
N GLN A 95 1.25 -26.04 28.63
CA GLN A 95 0.42 -24.94 29.10
C GLN A 95 1.14 -23.57 29.02
N PRO A 96 2.38 -23.40 29.53
CA PRO A 96 3.13 -22.15 29.38
C PRO A 96 3.41 -21.77 27.93
N TYR A 97 3.64 -22.76 27.05
CA TYR A 97 3.78 -22.51 25.62
C TYR A 97 2.50 -21.95 25.02
N ASN A 98 1.34 -22.57 25.30
CA ASN A 98 0.05 -22.11 24.81
C ASN A 98 -0.27 -20.70 25.30
N ASP A 99 0.03 -20.39 26.56
CA ASP A 99 -0.17 -19.05 27.11
C ASP A 99 0.79 -18.03 26.48
N SER A 100 2.02 -18.42 26.18
CA SER A 100 2.97 -17.59 25.44
C SER A 100 2.49 -17.30 24.00
N VAL A 101 1.88 -18.28 23.33
CA VAL A 101 1.29 -18.09 21.99
C VAL A 101 0.11 -17.12 22.02
N LYS A 102 -0.76 -17.21 23.04
CA LYS A 102 -1.85 -16.24 23.25
C LYS A 102 -1.29 -14.84 23.48
N LEU A 103 -0.27 -14.70 24.32
CA LEU A 103 0.36 -13.42 24.62
C LEU A 103 1.05 -12.82 23.38
N ASN A 104 1.75 -13.64 22.58
CA ASN A 104 2.33 -13.20 21.31
C ASN A 104 1.26 -12.72 20.32
N THR A 105 0.12 -13.40 20.27
CA THR A 105 -1.02 -12.98 19.42
C THR A 105 -1.58 -11.64 19.89
N ALA A 106 -1.76 -11.45 21.21
CA ALA A 106 -2.17 -10.19 21.79
C ALA A 106 -1.16 -9.07 21.48
N LEU A 107 0.14 -9.34 21.57
CA LEU A 107 1.21 -8.39 21.26
C LEU A 107 1.21 -7.99 19.78
N LYS A 108 1.03 -8.95 18.86
CA LYS A 108 0.90 -8.67 17.43
C LYS A 108 -0.30 -7.78 17.13
N ASN A 109 -1.45 -8.07 17.72
CA ASN A 109 -2.66 -7.25 17.55
C ASN A 109 -2.47 -5.84 18.11
N LEU A 110 -1.81 -5.72 19.27
CA LEU A 110 -1.48 -4.43 19.88
C LEU A 110 -0.55 -3.63 18.96
N HIS A 111 0.51 -4.25 18.45
CA HIS A 111 1.46 -3.60 17.56
C HIS A 111 0.77 -3.09 16.28
N GLN A 112 -0.04 -3.92 15.62
CA GLN A 112 -0.82 -3.54 14.45
C GLN A 112 -1.76 -2.36 14.75
N THR A 113 -2.45 -2.41 15.90
CA THR A 113 -3.34 -1.34 16.35
C THR A 113 -2.57 -0.04 16.58
N LEU A 114 -1.41 -0.13 17.21
CA LEU A 114 -0.58 1.03 17.55
C LEU A 114 0.05 1.67 16.32
N ASP A 115 0.46 0.86 15.33
CA ASP A 115 0.95 1.36 14.05
C ASP A 115 -0.16 2.06 13.26
N LEU A 116 -1.36 1.47 13.21
CA LEU A 116 -2.53 2.12 12.59
C LEU A 116 -2.87 3.44 13.30
N LEU A 117 -2.81 3.46 14.63
CA LEU A 117 -3.05 4.66 15.42
C LEU A 117 -1.99 5.74 15.21
N ARG A 118 -0.71 5.36 15.12
CA ARG A 118 0.39 6.30 14.82
C ARG A 118 0.23 6.92 13.45
N ASN A 119 -0.04 6.08 12.43
CA ASN A 119 -0.16 6.56 11.06
C ASN A 119 -1.43 7.43 10.88
N SER A 120 -2.55 7.06 11.51
CA SER A 120 -3.76 7.90 11.51
C SER A 120 -3.56 9.21 12.26
N ARG A 121 -2.89 9.20 13.42
CA ARG A 121 -2.50 10.43 14.13
C ARG A 121 -1.63 11.33 13.28
N PHE A 122 -0.68 10.76 12.54
CA PHE A 122 0.18 11.52 11.63
C PHE A 122 -0.66 12.23 10.56
N VAL A 123 -1.58 11.53 9.89
CA VAL A 123 -2.48 12.17 8.92
C VAL A 123 -3.36 13.24 9.54
N VAL A 124 -3.95 12.99 10.71
CA VAL A 124 -4.76 14.00 11.42
C VAL A 124 -3.91 15.23 11.76
N SER A 125 -2.66 15.05 12.20
CA SER A 125 -1.75 16.16 12.47
C SER A 125 -1.43 16.97 11.21
N LEU A 126 -1.19 16.30 10.07
CA LEU A 126 -0.99 16.98 8.78
C LEU A 126 -2.22 17.78 8.36
N VAL A 127 -3.42 17.19 8.50
CA VAL A 127 -4.69 17.87 8.21
C VAL A 127 -4.90 19.08 9.12
N GLN A 128 -4.59 18.98 10.41
CA GLN A 128 -4.65 20.10 11.34
C GLN A 128 -3.66 21.21 10.98
N GLN A 129 -2.43 20.86 10.61
CA GLN A 129 -1.45 21.84 10.14
C GLN A 129 -1.97 22.57 8.91
N LEU A 130 -2.50 21.82 7.94
CA LEU A 130 -3.11 22.35 6.72
C LEU A 130 -4.28 23.29 7.01
N GLN A 131 -5.14 22.97 7.98
CA GLN A 131 -6.22 23.86 8.42
C GLN A 131 -5.70 25.14 9.08
N LYS A 132 -4.62 25.07 9.87
CA LYS A 132 -4.02 26.27 10.49
C LYS A 132 -3.45 27.23 9.46
N PHE A 133 -2.89 26.72 8.36
CA PHE A 133 -2.38 27.54 7.26
C PHE A 133 -3.50 28.21 6.44
N ASP A 134 -4.74 27.70 6.48
CA ASP A 134 -5.91 28.31 5.81
C ASP A 134 -6.39 29.60 6.53
N ILE A 135 -5.88 29.87 7.74
CA ILE A 135 -6.35 30.95 8.64
C ILE A 135 -5.36 32.13 8.72
N GLY A 136 -4.10 31.97 8.28
CA GLY A 136 -3.05 33.00 8.39
C GLY A 136 -2.70 33.63 7.04
N ASP A 137 -2.66 34.96 6.97
CA ASP A 137 -2.32 35.73 5.75
C ASP A 137 -0.83 35.64 5.35
N ASP A 138 0.07 35.25 6.26
CA ASP A 138 1.50 34.99 5.99
C ASP A 138 1.75 33.50 5.72
N ILE A 139 1.40 33.06 4.51
CA ILE A 139 1.52 31.66 4.11
C ILE A 139 2.94 31.40 3.58
N ASP A 140 3.72 30.61 4.30
CA ASP A 140 4.87 29.88 3.74
C ASP A 140 4.35 28.86 2.70
N TYR A 141 4.01 29.32 1.50
CA TYR A 141 3.40 28.51 0.44
C TYR A 141 4.18 27.22 0.23
N ILE A 142 5.52 27.26 0.27
CA ILE A 142 6.38 26.07 0.14
C ILE A 142 6.10 25.02 1.22
N LYS A 143 5.94 25.42 2.50
CA LYS A 143 5.66 24.46 3.59
C LYS A 143 4.28 23.85 3.42
N TYR A 144 3.30 24.68 3.08
CA TYR A 144 1.93 24.24 2.81
C TYR A 144 1.90 23.23 1.64
N LEU A 145 2.59 23.53 0.53
CA LEU A 145 2.75 22.64 -0.63
C LEU A 145 3.38 21.29 -0.29
N LYS A 146 4.44 21.30 0.52
CA LYS A 146 5.10 20.07 0.98
C LYS A 146 4.12 19.19 1.75
N ILE A 147 3.31 19.76 2.64
CA ILE A 147 2.30 19.01 3.41
C ILE A 147 1.27 18.37 2.48
N TYR A 148 0.77 19.09 1.46
CA TYR A 148 -0.14 18.51 0.46
C TYR A 148 0.50 17.39 -0.34
N GLN A 149 1.77 17.52 -0.75
CA GLN A 149 2.49 16.46 -1.46
C GLN A 149 2.63 15.20 -0.62
N TYR A 150 3.00 15.35 0.66
CA TYR A 150 3.08 14.22 1.57
C TYR A 150 1.72 13.52 1.72
N LEU A 151 0.63 14.28 1.87
CA LEU A 151 -0.72 13.71 1.91
C LEU A 151 -1.11 13.04 0.59
N HIS A 152 -0.80 13.68 -0.55
CA HIS A 152 -1.07 13.13 -1.87
C HIS A 152 -0.37 11.78 -2.08
N ARG A 153 0.92 11.73 -1.74
CA ARG A 153 1.72 10.51 -1.79
C ARG A 153 1.15 9.41 -0.89
N ILE A 154 0.68 9.75 0.31
CA ILE A 154 0.03 8.78 1.20
C ILE A 154 -1.23 8.19 0.55
N TYR A 155 -2.05 8.99 -0.13
CA TYR A 155 -3.24 8.49 -0.83
C TYR A 155 -2.92 7.70 -2.11
N GLN A 156 -1.79 7.95 -2.75
CA GLN A 156 -1.36 7.23 -3.95
C GLN A 156 -0.56 5.94 -3.67
N ASP A 157 0.12 5.84 -2.53
CA ASP A 157 0.96 4.69 -2.19
C ASP A 157 0.10 3.44 -1.93
N PRO A 158 0.27 2.34 -2.70
CA PRO A 158 -0.46 1.08 -2.46
C PRO A 158 -0.23 0.50 -1.06
N SER A 159 0.92 0.80 -0.46
CA SER A 159 1.34 0.33 0.87
C SER A 159 0.50 0.94 2.00
N SER A 160 -0.20 2.05 1.73
CA SER A 160 -1.05 2.74 2.71
C SER A 160 -2.47 2.16 2.80
N SER A 161 -2.77 1.05 2.11
CA SER A 161 -4.10 0.40 2.09
C SER A 161 -4.72 0.21 3.48
N SER A 162 -3.93 -0.18 4.48
CA SER A 162 -4.37 -0.32 5.87
C SER A 162 -4.84 1.00 6.48
N LEU A 163 -4.24 2.13 6.11
CA LEU A 163 -4.62 3.47 6.54
C LEU A 163 -5.90 3.96 5.85
N LEU A 164 -6.05 3.65 4.56
CA LEU A 164 -7.23 3.98 3.76
C LEU A 164 -8.50 3.23 4.24
N SER A 165 -8.33 2.15 5.01
CA SER A 165 -9.44 1.47 5.68
C SER A 165 -10.06 2.31 6.81
N VAL A 166 -9.32 3.27 7.37
CA VAL A 166 -9.81 4.14 8.44
C VAL A 166 -10.80 5.14 7.87
N LYS A 167 -12.07 5.04 8.30
CA LYS A 167 -13.17 5.87 7.82
C LYS A 167 -12.84 7.37 7.82
N LEU A 168 -12.22 7.88 8.89
CA LEU A 168 -11.83 9.29 8.99
C LEU A 168 -10.87 9.74 7.86
N VAL A 169 -9.88 8.90 7.52
CA VAL A 169 -8.87 9.21 6.49
C VAL A 169 -9.51 9.10 5.10
N ARG A 170 -10.31 8.05 4.88
CA ARG A 170 -11.03 7.85 3.62
C ARG A 170 -12.03 8.97 3.33
N ASP A 171 -12.82 9.35 4.32
CA ASP A 171 -13.89 10.34 4.15
C ASP A 171 -13.31 11.77 3.99
N TYR A 172 -12.04 12.00 4.35
CA TYR A 172 -11.34 13.26 4.09
C TYR A 172 -10.80 13.39 2.66
N TYR A 173 -10.60 12.28 1.94
CA TYR A 173 -10.03 12.28 0.59
C TYR A 173 -10.77 13.19 -0.42
N PRO A 174 -12.11 13.24 -0.46
CA PRO A 174 -12.83 14.16 -1.36
C PRO A 174 -12.57 15.63 -1.02
N ILE A 175 -12.51 15.96 0.28
CA ILE A 175 -12.23 17.33 0.76
C ILE A 175 -10.81 17.72 0.39
N PHE A 176 -9.85 16.82 0.60
CA PHE A 176 -8.47 16.99 0.17
C PHE A 176 -8.37 17.24 -1.33
N THR A 177 -9.05 16.44 -2.15
CA THR A 177 -9.01 16.57 -3.61
C THR A 177 -9.56 17.92 -4.08
N SER A 178 -10.68 18.37 -3.51
CA SER A 178 -11.24 19.70 -3.80
C SER A 178 -10.26 20.81 -3.40
N LYS A 179 -9.72 20.77 -2.17
CA LYS A 179 -8.77 21.78 -1.70
C LYS A 179 -7.46 21.80 -2.50
N TYR A 180 -6.99 20.64 -2.91
CA TYR A 180 -5.80 20.50 -3.75
C TYR A 180 -6.04 21.13 -5.14
N ALA A 181 -7.22 20.94 -5.73
CA ALA A 181 -7.61 21.60 -6.99
C ALA A 181 -7.71 23.13 -6.82
N ASP A 182 -8.33 23.62 -5.75
CA ASP A 182 -8.43 25.05 -5.44
C ASP A 182 -7.05 25.67 -5.19
N MET A 183 -6.16 24.94 -4.55
CA MET A 183 -4.78 25.36 -4.34
C MET A 183 -4.02 25.46 -5.67
N LYS A 184 -4.14 24.44 -6.52
CA LYS A 184 -3.53 24.42 -7.85
C LYS A 184 -4.00 25.62 -8.68
N SER A 185 -5.29 25.96 -8.63
CA SER A 185 -5.82 27.14 -9.33
C SER A 185 -5.31 28.47 -8.74
N LYS A 186 -5.18 28.57 -7.41
CA LYS A 186 -4.56 29.73 -6.74
C LYS A 186 -3.09 29.91 -7.14
N LEU A 187 -2.29 28.84 -7.18
CA LEU A 187 -0.89 28.90 -7.64
C LEU A 187 -0.78 29.36 -9.10
N ILE A 188 -1.63 28.82 -9.97
CA ILE A 188 -1.70 29.23 -11.39
C ILE A 188 -2.02 30.73 -11.50
N THR A 189 -2.89 31.23 -10.63
CA THR A 189 -3.27 32.66 -10.57
C THR A 189 -2.10 33.52 -10.04
N LEU A 190 -1.39 33.07 -9.00
CA LEU A 190 -0.25 33.78 -8.44
C LEU A 190 0.93 33.86 -9.40
N ILE A 191 1.24 32.76 -10.11
CA ILE A 191 2.25 32.76 -11.21
C ILE A 191 1.88 33.76 -12.30
N SER A 192 0.58 33.95 -12.52
CA SER A 192 0.08 34.90 -13.52
C SER A 192 0.17 36.37 -13.07
N HIS A 193 0.07 36.65 -11.77
CA HIS A 193 -0.04 38.01 -11.23
C HIS A 193 1.24 38.54 -10.60
N GLU A 194 2.05 37.70 -9.95
CA GLU A 194 3.24 38.14 -9.21
C GLU A 194 4.52 37.94 -10.00
N GLY A 195 5.37 38.98 -10.05
CA GLY A 195 6.69 38.93 -10.67
C GLY A 195 7.69 37.98 -10.00
N ASN A 196 7.33 37.37 -8.86
CA ASN A 196 8.22 36.47 -8.10
C ASN A 196 8.16 35.02 -8.61
N THR A 197 8.46 34.86 -9.89
CA THR A 197 8.38 33.60 -10.66
C THR A 197 9.18 32.45 -10.03
N LYS A 198 10.20 32.76 -9.21
CA LYS A 198 11.14 31.76 -8.67
C LYS A 198 10.48 30.76 -7.72
N VAL A 199 9.82 31.28 -6.69
CA VAL A 199 9.23 30.49 -5.60
C VAL A 199 8.07 29.64 -6.12
N TYR A 200 7.25 30.23 -7.00
CA TYR A 200 6.03 29.59 -7.49
C TYR A 200 6.27 28.53 -8.58
N VAL A 201 7.34 28.65 -9.38
CA VAL A 201 7.70 27.61 -10.37
C VAL A 201 8.21 26.35 -9.68
N VAL A 202 9.05 26.48 -8.65
CA VAL A 202 9.50 25.34 -7.84
C VAL A 202 8.32 24.67 -7.13
N ALA A 203 7.44 25.50 -6.56
CA ALA A 203 6.19 25.06 -5.95
C ALA A 203 5.31 24.26 -6.92
N LEU A 204 5.11 24.77 -8.14
CA LEU A 204 4.33 24.14 -9.19
C LEU A 204 4.94 22.80 -9.62
N TYR A 205 6.27 22.75 -9.77
CA TYR A 205 6.97 21.50 -10.10
C TYR A 205 6.71 20.44 -9.02
N ASN A 206 6.95 20.78 -7.75
CA ASN A 206 6.78 19.81 -6.67
C ASN A 206 5.31 19.34 -6.53
N VAL A 207 4.32 20.19 -6.84
CA VAL A 207 2.89 19.81 -6.80
C VAL A 207 2.52 18.83 -7.90
N LEU A 208 3.13 18.99 -9.07
CA LEU A 208 2.81 18.21 -10.26
C LEU A 208 3.78 17.04 -10.47
N ASP A 209 4.73 16.82 -9.56
CA ASP A 209 5.65 15.69 -9.59
C ASP A 209 4.98 14.43 -9.00
N ASP A 210 4.08 13.83 -9.78
CA ASP A 210 3.38 12.57 -9.45
C ASP A 210 4.26 11.32 -9.74
N GLY A 211 5.58 11.49 -9.84
CA GLY A 211 6.52 10.38 -9.96
C GLY A 211 6.68 9.77 -11.35
N SER A 212 5.90 10.18 -12.37
CA SER A 212 6.08 9.71 -13.75
C SER A 212 5.51 10.72 -14.75
N ASP A 213 6.42 11.44 -15.42
CA ASP A 213 6.16 12.41 -16.50
C ASP A 213 5.27 13.62 -16.15
N ASN A 214 5.92 14.72 -15.76
CA ASN A 214 5.28 16.01 -15.41
C ASN A 214 4.83 16.78 -16.66
N GLN A 215 4.16 16.13 -17.62
CA GLN A 215 3.65 16.75 -18.85
C GLN A 215 2.71 17.93 -18.54
N GLU A 216 1.94 17.82 -17.46
CA GLU A 216 1.05 18.89 -17.03
C GLU A 216 1.85 20.12 -16.57
N PHE A 217 2.95 19.93 -15.83
CA PHE A 217 3.85 21.02 -15.44
C PHE A 217 4.39 21.76 -16.67
N TYR A 218 4.93 21.03 -17.65
CA TYR A 218 5.50 21.65 -18.84
C TYR A 218 4.44 22.41 -19.66
N LYS A 219 3.23 21.88 -19.77
CA LYS A 219 2.09 22.57 -20.41
C LYS A 219 1.71 23.85 -19.69
N GLN A 220 1.69 23.84 -18.35
CA GLN A 220 1.38 25.03 -17.55
C GLN A 220 2.48 26.08 -17.64
N VAL A 221 3.76 25.69 -17.60
CA VAL A 221 4.89 26.59 -17.84
C VAL A 221 4.80 27.22 -19.24
N ASP A 222 4.49 26.42 -20.27
CA ASP A 222 4.34 26.96 -21.63
C ASP A 222 3.18 27.94 -21.74
N THR A 223 2.03 27.63 -21.14
CA THR A 223 0.82 28.46 -21.27
C THR A 223 0.92 29.74 -20.43
N LEU A 224 1.30 29.63 -19.16
CA LEU A 224 1.22 30.70 -18.18
C LEU A 224 2.42 31.65 -18.22
N LEU A 225 3.60 31.13 -18.56
CA LEU A 225 4.84 31.91 -18.55
C LEU A 225 5.27 32.28 -19.96
N ILE A 226 5.57 31.27 -20.79
CA ILE A 226 6.15 31.49 -22.12
C ILE A 226 5.15 32.17 -23.05
N ASN A 227 3.98 31.57 -23.26
CA ASN A 227 2.97 32.10 -24.17
C ASN A 227 2.41 33.44 -23.71
N LYS A 228 2.17 33.63 -22.41
CA LYS A 228 1.67 34.89 -21.87
C LYS A 228 2.66 36.05 -22.12
N ASN A 229 3.94 35.84 -21.82
CA ASN A 229 4.96 36.86 -22.05
C ASN A 229 5.15 37.14 -23.55
N ILE A 230 5.16 36.10 -24.39
CA ILE A 230 5.18 36.24 -25.85
C ILE A 230 3.98 37.07 -26.34
N GLN A 231 2.76 36.79 -25.85
CA GLN A 231 1.56 37.52 -26.26
C GLN A 231 1.60 39.00 -25.82
N GLN A 232 2.10 39.29 -24.62
CA GLN A 232 2.27 40.67 -24.15
C GLN A 232 3.24 41.45 -25.05
N ASN A 233 4.42 40.88 -25.35
CA ASN A 233 5.41 41.51 -26.22
C ASN A 233 4.94 41.59 -27.68
N LEU A 234 4.26 40.56 -28.19
CA LEU A 234 3.65 40.55 -29.52
C LEU A 234 2.61 41.68 -29.66
N ASN A 235 1.78 41.90 -28.64
CA ASN A 235 0.78 42.97 -28.65
C ASN A 235 1.44 44.36 -28.66
N ARG A 236 2.57 44.54 -27.95
CA ARG A 236 3.36 45.78 -27.99
C ARG A 236 3.93 46.02 -29.39
N LEU A 237 4.56 45.01 -29.99
CA LEU A 237 5.09 45.09 -31.36
C LEU A 237 4.00 45.31 -32.40
N THR A 238 2.84 44.66 -32.25
CA THR A 238 1.73 44.83 -33.19
C THR A 238 1.12 46.23 -33.10
N LYS A 239 1.04 46.81 -31.91
CA LYS A 239 0.61 48.20 -31.73
C LYS A 239 1.63 49.18 -32.33
N SER A 240 2.93 48.95 -32.19
CA SER A 240 3.95 49.83 -32.77
C SER A 240 3.97 49.80 -34.30
N LEU A 241 3.44 48.76 -34.96
CA LEU A 241 3.22 48.77 -36.42
C LEU A 241 2.21 49.85 -36.86
N THR A 242 1.29 50.27 -36.00
CA THR A 242 0.36 51.38 -36.29
C THR A 242 1.02 52.75 -36.14
N THR A 243 2.12 52.83 -35.39
CA THR A 243 2.87 54.06 -35.09
C THR A 243 4.37 53.84 -35.35
N PRO A 244 4.82 53.76 -36.62
CA PRO A 244 6.18 53.31 -36.95
C PRO A 244 7.31 54.13 -36.31
N ARG A 245 7.05 55.39 -35.94
CA ARG A 245 8.03 56.27 -35.28
C ARG A 245 8.45 55.79 -33.88
N THR A 246 7.58 55.05 -33.18
CA THR A 246 7.88 54.52 -31.84
C THR A 246 8.41 53.09 -31.89
N PHE A 247 8.50 52.49 -33.09
CA PHE A 247 8.88 51.08 -33.26
C PHE A 247 10.25 50.78 -32.68
N GLY A 248 11.27 51.60 -32.93
CA GLY A 248 12.62 51.36 -32.40
C GLY A 248 12.68 51.32 -30.87
N MET A 249 12.00 52.25 -30.19
CA MET A 249 11.90 52.23 -28.72
C MET A 249 11.17 50.98 -28.23
N VAL A 250 10.07 50.59 -28.89
CA VAL A 250 9.30 49.39 -28.51
C VAL A 250 10.09 48.10 -28.73
N VAL A 251 10.89 48.01 -29.80
CA VAL A 251 11.75 46.84 -30.06
C VAL A 251 12.85 46.73 -29.00
N GLN A 252 13.46 47.85 -28.59
CA GLN A 252 14.43 47.88 -27.49
C GLN A 252 13.82 47.44 -26.15
N GLU A 253 12.63 47.94 -25.82
CA GLU A 253 11.91 47.53 -24.61
C GLU A 253 11.53 46.04 -24.64
N VAL A 254 11.09 45.53 -25.79
CA VAL A 254 10.76 44.12 -25.97
C VAL A 254 12.00 43.25 -25.83
N ASN A 255 13.14 43.65 -26.41
CA ASN A 255 14.40 42.94 -26.26
C ASN A 255 14.84 42.88 -24.79
N LYS A 256 14.82 44.02 -24.07
CA LYS A 256 15.19 44.08 -22.65
C LYS A 256 14.25 43.24 -21.76
N ASN A 257 12.94 43.29 -22.02
CA ASN A 257 11.95 42.51 -21.26
C ASN A 257 12.10 40.99 -21.54
N ALA A 258 12.23 40.60 -22.81
CA ALA A 258 12.40 39.20 -23.20
C ALA A 258 13.70 38.60 -22.65
N THR A 259 14.84 39.27 -22.82
CA THR A 259 16.15 38.81 -22.29
C THR A 259 16.18 38.73 -20.77
N GLY A 260 15.59 39.72 -20.08
CA GLY A 260 15.45 39.71 -18.62
C GLY A 260 14.54 38.58 -18.13
N PHE A 261 13.42 38.33 -18.80
CA PHE A 261 12.51 37.22 -18.49
C PHE A 261 13.17 35.85 -18.71
N ILE A 262 13.79 35.63 -19.88
CA ILE A 262 14.47 34.38 -20.23
C ILE A 262 15.59 34.09 -19.23
N SER A 263 16.43 35.08 -18.91
CA SER A 263 17.53 34.92 -17.95
C SER A 263 17.02 34.56 -16.56
N ASN A 264 15.97 35.23 -16.08
CA ASN A 264 15.37 34.93 -14.79
C ASN A 264 14.73 33.53 -14.75
N LEU A 265 14.07 33.11 -15.82
CA LEU A 265 13.45 31.79 -15.92
C LEU A 265 14.52 30.68 -16.03
N LYS A 266 15.55 30.87 -16.86
CA LYS A 266 16.71 29.96 -16.97
C LYS A 266 17.37 29.76 -15.60
N LEU A 267 17.66 30.85 -14.87
CA LEU A 267 18.24 30.77 -13.53
C LEU A 267 17.33 30.05 -12.53
N THR A 268 16.02 30.28 -12.62
CA THR A 268 15.04 29.61 -11.74
C THR A 268 15.02 28.11 -11.98
N LEU A 269 14.96 27.70 -13.25
CA LEU A 269 14.89 26.29 -13.63
C LEU A 269 16.23 25.57 -13.41
N ALA A 270 17.36 26.25 -13.60
CA ALA A 270 18.70 25.70 -13.35
C ALA A 270 18.96 25.48 -11.84
N ASN A 271 18.44 26.35 -10.99
CA ASN A 271 18.55 26.21 -9.53
C ASN A 271 17.68 25.07 -8.96
N CYS A 272 16.79 24.48 -9.77
CA CYS A 272 15.97 23.34 -9.39
C CYS A 272 16.66 22.04 -9.80
N GLN A 273 17.36 21.40 -8.86
CA GLN A 273 17.91 20.07 -9.05
C GLN A 273 16.83 19.02 -8.84
N VAL A 274 16.66 18.16 -9.84
CA VAL A 274 15.79 16.99 -9.77
C VAL A 274 16.70 15.78 -9.66
N VAL A 275 16.70 15.15 -8.49
CA VAL A 275 17.44 13.89 -8.28
C VAL A 275 16.51 12.75 -8.65
N LYS A 276 16.75 12.12 -9.81
CA LYS A 276 16.13 10.85 -10.20
C LYS A 276 17.27 9.86 -10.45
N ASP A 277 17.21 8.71 -9.80
CA ASP A 277 18.11 7.57 -10.02
C ASP A 277 19.63 7.87 -10.01
N GLY A 278 20.07 8.73 -9.08
CA GLY A 278 21.51 9.01 -8.87
C GLY A 278 22.13 10.04 -9.83
N ASP A 279 21.42 10.43 -10.89
CA ASP A 279 21.82 11.51 -11.80
C ASP A 279 21.10 12.82 -11.43
N SER A 280 21.88 13.85 -11.09
CA SER A 280 21.36 15.20 -10.85
C SER A 280 21.08 15.88 -12.19
N THR A 281 19.84 15.79 -12.67
CA THR A 281 19.39 16.57 -13.84
C THR A 281 18.72 17.85 -13.37
N THR A 282 18.93 18.96 -14.09
CA THR A 282 18.24 20.20 -13.74
C THR A 282 16.85 20.22 -14.39
N LEU A 283 15.91 20.93 -13.77
CA LEU A 283 14.58 21.13 -14.34
C LEU A 283 14.65 21.83 -15.71
N LEU A 284 15.70 22.63 -15.94
CA LEU A 284 15.98 23.25 -17.23
C LEU A 284 16.24 22.20 -18.31
N ASP A 285 17.08 21.21 -18.05
CA ASP A 285 17.42 20.14 -19.00
C ASP A 285 16.18 19.32 -19.36
N LEU A 286 15.33 19.04 -18.37
CA LEU A 286 14.06 18.34 -18.58
C LEU A 286 13.08 19.17 -19.41
N CYS A 287 13.00 20.48 -19.19
CA CYS A 287 12.17 21.38 -20.01
C CYS A 287 12.67 21.42 -21.47
N VAL A 288 13.99 21.57 -21.67
CA VAL A 288 14.61 21.64 -23.00
C VAL A 288 14.35 20.34 -23.78
N LYS A 289 14.48 19.19 -23.11
CA LYS A 289 14.15 17.87 -23.66
C LYS A 289 12.65 17.76 -24.02
N TYR A 290 11.75 18.19 -23.14
CA TYR A 290 10.31 18.12 -23.39
C TYR A 290 9.89 18.98 -24.59
N PHE A 291 10.45 20.18 -24.71
CA PHE A 291 10.12 21.09 -25.82
C PHE A 291 10.88 20.80 -27.12
N ASN A 292 11.75 19.79 -27.16
CA ASN A 292 12.64 19.47 -28.29
C ASN A 292 13.40 20.72 -28.79
N ALA A 293 13.86 21.57 -27.87
CA ALA A 293 14.58 22.80 -28.20
C ALA A 293 16.10 22.60 -28.08
N THR A 294 16.87 23.36 -28.86
CA THR A 294 18.34 23.45 -28.68
C THR A 294 18.70 24.34 -27.49
N ASP A 295 17.97 25.44 -27.32
CA ASP A 295 18.07 26.33 -26.16
C ASP A 295 16.71 26.96 -25.89
N PHE A 296 16.47 27.32 -24.64
CA PHE A 296 15.25 27.99 -24.21
C PHE A 296 15.08 29.37 -24.87
N GLU A 297 16.19 30.05 -25.16
CA GLU A 297 16.20 31.35 -25.85
C GLU A 297 15.80 31.22 -27.32
N SER A 298 16.33 30.22 -28.02
CA SER A 298 15.99 29.98 -29.43
C SER A 298 14.51 29.61 -29.58
N LEU A 299 13.95 28.85 -28.63
CA LEU A 299 12.52 28.52 -28.59
C LEU A 299 11.65 29.77 -28.42
N TYR A 300 12.00 30.67 -27.49
CA TYR A 300 11.21 31.87 -27.24
C TYR A 300 11.18 32.78 -28.46
N TRP A 301 12.35 33.11 -29.02
CA TRP A 301 12.48 34.03 -30.14
C TRP A 301 11.85 33.47 -31.42
N THR A 302 12.04 32.18 -31.71
CA THR A 302 11.40 31.53 -32.88
C THR A 302 9.87 31.66 -32.81
N ARG A 303 9.28 31.38 -31.64
CA ARG A 303 7.82 31.46 -31.45
C ARG A 303 7.29 32.90 -31.54
N LEU A 304 8.02 33.87 -30.96
CA LEU A 304 7.64 35.29 -31.04
C LEU A 304 7.69 35.78 -32.49
N THR A 305 8.78 35.50 -33.20
CA THR A 305 8.98 35.96 -34.58
C THR A 305 7.99 35.34 -35.55
N VAL A 306 7.70 34.04 -35.44
CA VAL A 306 6.67 33.38 -36.29
C VAL A 306 5.30 34.03 -36.10
N ARG A 307 4.91 34.34 -34.85
CA ARG A 307 3.64 35.05 -34.57
C ARG A 307 3.65 36.49 -35.07
N PHE A 308 4.76 37.19 -34.90
CA PHE A 308 4.93 38.56 -35.37
C PHE A 308 4.86 38.65 -36.90
N LYS A 309 5.53 37.72 -37.60
CA LYS A 309 5.47 37.55 -39.06
C LYS A 309 4.04 37.36 -39.55
N LYS A 310 3.26 36.50 -38.90
CA LYS A 310 1.83 36.29 -39.21
C LYS A 310 1.01 37.58 -39.03
N ASN A 311 1.29 38.37 -37.97
CA ASN A 311 0.61 39.64 -37.74
C ASN A 311 0.97 40.69 -38.81
N ILE A 312 2.24 40.78 -39.22
CA ILE A 312 2.68 41.62 -40.34
C ILE A 312 1.95 41.21 -41.62
N ASP A 313 1.98 39.92 -41.99
CA ASP A 313 1.34 39.40 -43.20
C ASP A 313 -0.16 39.73 -43.22
N SER A 314 -0.85 39.58 -42.08
CA SER A 314 -2.26 39.94 -41.95
C SER A 314 -2.52 41.44 -42.09
N THR A 315 -1.62 42.29 -41.57
CA THR A 315 -1.74 43.75 -41.60
C THR A 315 -1.48 44.28 -43.01
N VAL A 316 -0.48 43.72 -43.70
CA VAL A 316 -0.13 44.06 -45.09
C VAL A 316 -1.23 43.60 -46.04
N SER A 317 -1.75 42.38 -45.89
CA SER A 317 -2.82 41.82 -46.74
C SER A 317 -4.13 42.61 -46.67
N ARG A 318 -4.41 43.30 -45.54
CA ARG A 318 -5.59 44.17 -45.39
C ARG A 318 -5.52 45.46 -46.23
N GLY A 319 -4.36 45.83 -46.78
CA GLY A 319 -4.22 46.92 -47.76
C GLY A 319 -4.57 48.34 -47.27
N GLY A 320 -4.80 48.54 -45.97
CA GLY A 320 -5.22 49.82 -45.40
C GLY A 320 -4.09 50.87 -45.29
N PRO A 321 -4.38 52.06 -44.73
CA PRO A 321 -3.41 53.14 -44.54
C PRO A 321 -2.14 52.70 -43.76
N ILE A 322 -2.33 51.80 -42.78
CA ILE A 322 -1.23 51.22 -41.99
C ILE A 322 -0.29 50.41 -42.88
N ALA A 323 -0.81 49.59 -43.81
CA ALA A 323 0.01 48.80 -44.71
C ALA A 323 0.86 49.69 -45.65
N LYS A 324 0.28 50.78 -46.16
CA LYS A 324 1.01 51.76 -46.98
C LYS A 324 2.12 52.45 -46.18
N ASN A 325 1.82 52.87 -44.94
CA ASN A 325 2.82 53.46 -44.05
C ASN A 325 3.96 52.49 -43.72
N LEU A 326 3.66 51.21 -43.49
CA LEU A 326 4.68 50.19 -43.22
C LEU A 326 5.66 50.02 -44.39
N LYS A 327 5.20 50.11 -45.65
CA LYS A 327 6.08 50.07 -46.82
C LYS A 327 7.05 51.26 -46.86
N VAL A 328 6.56 52.46 -46.54
CA VAL A 328 7.38 53.69 -46.52
C VAL A 328 8.43 53.65 -45.41
N TYR A 329 8.08 53.11 -44.23
CA TYR A 329 8.98 53.08 -43.08
C TYR A 329 9.83 51.80 -42.98
N ARG A 330 9.76 50.89 -43.96
CA ARG A 330 10.43 49.57 -43.93
C ARG A 330 11.92 49.63 -43.63
N GLU A 331 12.67 50.51 -44.29
CA GLU A 331 14.11 50.64 -44.06
C GLU A 331 14.44 51.10 -42.63
N ASN A 332 13.60 51.99 -42.07
CA ASN A 332 13.76 52.46 -40.70
C ASN A 332 13.38 51.38 -39.69
N LEU A 333 12.40 50.52 -40.00
CA LEU A 333 12.06 49.35 -39.18
C LEU A 333 13.20 48.33 -39.16
N ASN A 334 13.83 48.06 -40.31
CA ASN A 334 14.99 47.16 -40.40
C ASN A 334 16.19 47.72 -39.62
N LYS A 335 16.54 49.00 -39.83
CA LYS A 335 17.62 49.65 -39.06
C LYS A 335 17.37 49.57 -37.55
N ALA A 336 16.13 49.78 -37.11
CA ALA A 336 15.79 49.68 -35.70
C ALA A 336 15.93 48.25 -35.13
N VAL A 337 15.74 47.20 -35.95
CA VAL A 337 16.00 45.80 -35.54
C VAL A 337 17.51 45.54 -35.50
N ASP A 338 18.25 45.98 -36.52
CA ASP A 338 19.71 45.84 -36.61
C ASP A 338 20.43 46.53 -35.44
N ASP A 339 19.97 47.73 -35.06
CA ASP A 339 20.53 48.51 -33.95
C ASP A 339 20.21 47.90 -32.57
N THR A 340 19.20 47.01 -32.48
CA THR A 340 18.69 46.51 -31.19
C THR A 340 19.14 45.08 -30.88
N PHE A 341 19.23 44.21 -31.88
CA PHE A 341 19.56 42.80 -31.67
C PHE A 341 21.02 42.52 -32.03
N SER A 342 21.87 42.34 -31.01
CA SER A 342 23.27 41.96 -31.20
C SER A 342 23.48 40.48 -31.58
N ASN A 343 22.42 39.66 -31.53
CA ASN A 343 22.46 38.25 -31.91
C ASN A 343 22.03 38.09 -33.36
N ASP A 344 22.96 37.66 -34.22
CA ASP A 344 22.78 37.49 -35.68
C ASP A 344 21.59 36.60 -36.03
N GLN A 345 21.30 35.58 -35.21
CA GLN A 345 20.19 34.66 -35.47
C GLN A 345 18.82 35.32 -35.20
N VAL A 346 18.69 36.05 -34.10
CA VAL A 346 17.44 36.76 -33.75
C VAL A 346 17.22 37.93 -34.70
N ASN A 347 18.28 38.66 -35.03
CA ASN A 347 18.22 39.74 -36.01
C ASN A 347 17.75 39.23 -37.38
N SER A 348 18.38 38.16 -37.90
CA SER A 348 17.98 37.55 -39.17
C SER A 348 16.50 37.15 -39.21
N MET A 349 15.97 36.58 -38.12
CA MET A 349 14.55 36.19 -38.02
C MET A 349 13.59 37.39 -38.10
N PHE A 350 13.88 38.49 -37.40
CA PHE A 350 13.04 39.69 -37.42
C PHE A 350 13.16 40.46 -38.74
N SER A 351 14.36 40.54 -39.29
CA SER A 351 14.63 41.14 -40.60
C SER A 351 13.93 40.36 -41.72
N GLU A 352 13.88 39.02 -41.67
CA GLU A 352 13.08 38.21 -42.60
C GLU A 352 11.57 38.47 -42.47
N ALA A 353 11.07 38.69 -41.25
CA ALA A 353 9.67 39.03 -41.01
C ALA A 353 9.30 40.41 -41.58
N ILE A 354 10.18 41.41 -41.47
CA ILE A 354 9.98 42.77 -42.00
C ILE A 354 10.16 42.81 -43.52
N MET A 355 11.01 41.95 -44.10
CA MET A 355 11.19 41.85 -45.56
C MET A 355 9.93 41.44 -46.33
N ARG A 356 8.94 40.86 -45.65
CA ARG A 356 7.64 40.51 -46.24
C ARG A 356 6.69 41.69 -46.46
N ILE A 357 7.04 42.87 -45.94
CA ILE A 357 6.34 44.12 -46.25
C ILE A 357 6.71 44.49 -47.71
N ARG A 358 5.98 43.92 -48.67
CA ARG A 358 6.06 44.24 -50.11
C ARG A 358 4.93 45.18 -50.51
#